data_AF-A0A8J3PQ02-F1
#
_entry.id   AF-A0A8J3PQ02-F1
#
_cell.length_a   1.000
_cell.length_b   1.000
_cell.length_c   1.000
_cell.angle_alpha   90.00
_cell.angle_beta   90.00
_cell.angle_gamma   90.00
#
_symmetry.space_group_name_H-M   'P 1'
#
loop_
_entity.id
_entity.type
_entity.pdbx_description
1 polymer ?
#
loop_
_entity_poly.entity_id
_entity_poly.type
_entity_poly.pdbx_seq_one_letter_code
_entity_poly.pdbx_strand_id
1 'polypeptide(L)'
;MECLAAVSNIFTDSVRVYALPDRPIDEAEAQSITRQLLGPYGSYHVPVSIRCAPAGQYVDIQYGGGKSPDIVDFCEEQVGHRYLTIWGRHYNEGGLQQDEIWSEDVNEGPRRFCRYGFDEVRVIATGERPPVGEEEPWQRGSDGSWRLPVAGSYRTGNDRSADVGPSATLATEPSAPTPSALPTPTTPNYHGDALTSIDPPWLEPLADMHPGATLIEYRWRGRLVHRAREDDDDGWGLDWQHRGADDWDNCLDPDFLRFTGETDLLVAEEVYRRDEHDWQEYVRRYTR
;
A
#
# COMPACT_ATOMS: atom_id res chain seq x y z
N MET A 1 -36.32 14.93 -4.08
CA MET A 1 -35.67 14.95 -2.76
C MET A 1 -34.65 13.82 -2.80
N GLU A 2 -33.52 14.09 -3.44
CA GLU A 2 -32.43 13.14 -3.56
C GLU A 2 -31.74 13.08 -2.21
N CYS A 3 -31.80 11.94 -1.54
CA CYS A 3 -30.87 11.66 -0.45
C CYS A 3 -29.50 11.54 -1.10
N LEU A 4 -28.72 12.63 -1.06
CA LEU A 4 -27.28 12.55 -1.15
C LEU A 4 -26.85 11.68 0.04
N ALA A 5 -26.68 10.38 -0.20
CA ALA A 5 -25.98 9.53 0.75
C ALA A 5 -24.61 10.19 0.92
N ALA A 6 -24.32 10.70 2.11
CA ALA A 6 -22.98 11.16 2.43
C ALA A 6 -22.05 9.96 2.21
N VAL A 7 -21.23 10.02 1.16
CA VAL A 7 -20.21 9.02 0.90
C VAL A 7 -19.29 9.05 2.12
N SER A 8 -19.23 7.92 2.83
CA SER A 8 -18.27 7.75 3.92
C SER A 8 -16.89 7.58 3.29
N ASN A 9 -15.84 8.02 3.97
CA ASN A 9 -14.47 7.71 3.55
C ASN A 9 -14.34 6.21 3.27
N ILE A 10 -13.67 5.87 2.17
CA ILE A 10 -13.28 4.50 1.89
C ILE A 10 -11.99 4.22 2.66
N PHE A 11 -11.99 3.11 3.39
CA PHE A 11 -10.82 2.60 4.06
C PHE A 11 -10.39 1.32 3.38
N THR A 12 -9.11 1.16 3.08
CA THR A 12 -8.56 -0.09 2.57
C THR A 12 -7.71 -0.72 3.67
N ASP A 13 -8.10 -1.92 4.10
CA ASP A 13 -7.31 -2.74 5.01
C ASP A 13 -6.61 -3.85 4.20
N SER A 14 -5.30 -3.98 4.43
CA SER A 14 -4.49 -5.11 4.00
C SER A 14 -3.94 -5.78 5.24
N VAL A 15 -4.43 -6.97 5.60
CA VAL A 15 -3.98 -7.70 6.78
C VAL A 15 -3.22 -8.96 6.40
N ARG A 16 -2.22 -9.31 7.19
CA ARG A 16 -1.48 -10.56 7.12
C ARG A 16 -1.60 -11.28 8.45
N VAL A 17 -2.28 -12.43 8.45
CA VAL A 17 -2.44 -13.28 9.64
C VAL A 17 -1.44 -14.41 9.57
N TYR A 18 -0.59 -14.55 10.59
CA TYR A 18 0.43 -15.59 10.66
C TYR A 18 -0.07 -16.81 11.43
N ALA A 19 0.15 -17.99 10.84
CA ALA A 19 -0.14 -19.27 11.46
C ALA A 19 0.78 -19.54 12.66
N LEU A 20 0.27 -20.31 13.62
CA LEU A 20 1.16 -21.00 14.57
C LEU A 20 1.96 -22.09 13.82
N PRO A 21 3.21 -22.41 14.24
CA PRO A 21 4.09 -23.32 13.49
C PRO A 21 3.51 -24.70 13.17
N ASP A 22 2.60 -25.20 14.00
CA ASP A 22 1.96 -26.51 13.91
C ASP A 22 0.53 -26.47 13.34
N ARG A 23 0.06 -25.28 12.92
CA ARG A 23 -1.34 -25.05 12.50
C ARG A 23 -1.38 -24.21 11.23
N PRO A 24 -0.97 -24.75 10.08
CA PRO A 24 -0.98 -24.01 8.82
C PRO A 24 -2.40 -23.56 8.47
N ILE A 25 -2.49 -22.37 7.87
CA ILE A 25 -3.74 -21.82 7.35
C ILE A 25 -3.95 -22.38 5.95
N ASP A 26 -4.98 -23.20 5.78
CA ASP A 26 -5.44 -23.66 4.48
C ASP A 26 -6.46 -22.70 3.88
N GLU A 27 -6.95 -23.01 2.68
CA GLU A 27 -7.93 -22.17 1.98
C GLU A 27 -9.27 -22.04 2.74
N ALA A 28 -9.72 -23.11 3.40
CA ALA A 28 -10.97 -23.09 4.13
C ALA A 28 -10.87 -22.19 5.38
N GLU A 29 -9.73 -22.26 6.08
CA GLU A 29 -9.41 -21.40 7.21
C GLU A 29 -9.22 -19.95 6.76
N ALA A 30 -8.53 -19.70 5.64
CA ALA A 30 -8.37 -18.37 5.07
C ALA A 30 -9.73 -17.70 4.77
N GLN A 31 -10.67 -18.44 4.17
CA GLN A 31 -12.03 -17.95 3.97
C GLN A 31 -12.79 -17.73 5.29
N SER A 32 -12.52 -18.55 6.31
CA SER A 32 -13.10 -18.42 7.64
C SER A 32 -12.62 -17.16 8.36
N ILE A 33 -11.31 -16.89 8.32
CA ILE A 33 -10.71 -15.65 8.83
C ILE A 33 -11.33 -14.46 8.11
N THR A 34 -11.39 -14.50 6.79
CA THR A 34 -11.94 -13.40 5.99
C THR A 34 -13.41 -13.12 6.35
N ARG A 35 -14.23 -14.16 6.51
CA ARG A 35 -15.63 -14.00 6.95
C ARG A 35 -15.76 -13.38 8.34
N GLN A 36 -14.84 -13.66 9.26
CA GLN A 36 -14.81 -13.03 10.58
C GLN A 36 -14.46 -11.55 10.47
N LEU A 37 -13.40 -11.22 9.71
CA LEU A 37 -12.96 -9.83 9.52
C LEU A 37 -13.99 -8.94 8.81
N LEU A 38 -14.74 -9.50 7.84
CA LEU A 38 -15.77 -8.77 7.12
C LEU A 38 -17.08 -8.58 7.91
N GLY A 39 -17.30 -9.44 8.91
CA GLY A 39 -18.54 -9.50 9.66
C GLY A 39 -19.79 -9.66 8.78
N PRO A 40 -20.97 -9.22 9.26
CA PRO A 40 -22.22 -9.33 8.52
C PRO A 40 -22.38 -8.27 7.41
N TYR A 41 -21.53 -7.23 7.39
CA TYR A 41 -21.69 -6.08 6.50
C TYR A 41 -20.89 -6.21 5.20
N GLY A 42 -19.87 -7.06 5.18
CA GLY A 42 -19.00 -7.22 4.03
C GLY A 42 -18.00 -6.06 3.91
N SER A 43 -17.38 -5.99 2.74
CA SER A 43 -16.35 -5.02 2.39
C SER A 43 -16.96 -3.75 1.77
N TYR A 44 -16.52 -2.58 2.21
CA TYR A 44 -17.02 -1.29 1.72
C TYR A 44 -16.19 -0.76 0.55
N HIS A 45 -16.73 -0.79 -0.67
CA HIS A 45 -16.13 -0.25 -1.89
C HIS A 45 -14.71 -0.77 -2.24
N VAL A 46 -14.25 -1.83 -1.60
CA VAL A 46 -12.97 -2.48 -1.92
C VAL A 46 -13.25 -3.97 -2.19
N PRO A 47 -12.75 -4.55 -3.29
CA PRO A 47 -12.92 -5.97 -3.54
C PRO A 47 -12.17 -6.81 -2.50
N VAL A 48 -12.75 -7.93 -2.11
CA VAL A 48 -12.12 -8.86 -1.16
C VAL A 48 -11.12 -9.73 -1.91
N SER A 49 -9.86 -9.72 -1.46
CA SER A 49 -8.79 -10.58 -2.00
C SER A 49 -8.19 -11.43 -0.91
N ILE A 50 -7.97 -12.72 -1.19
CA ILE A 50 -7.28 -13.67 -0.30
C ILE A 50 -6.07 -14.25 -1.04
N ARG A 51 -4.90 -14.25 -0.39
CA ARG A 51 -3.72 -14.96 -0.86
C ARG A 51 -3.11 -15.80 0.26
N CYS A 52 -3.14 -17.12 0.10
CA CYS A 52 -2.49 -18.03 1.04
C CYS A 52 -1.00 -18.17 0.71
N ALA A 53 -0.15 -18.18 1.73
CA ALA A 53 1.25 -18.55 1.58
C ALA A 53 1.37 -20.01 1.11
N PRO A 54 2.38 -20.37 0.30
CA PRO A 54 2.52 -21.73 -0.27
C PRO A 54 2.50 -22.89 0.73
N ALA A 55 2.94 -22.69 1.97
CA ALA A 55 2.87 -23.71 3.03
C ALA A 55 1.94 -23.32 4.19
N GLY A 56 1.04 -22.37 3.96
CA GLY A 56 0.06 -21.92 4.96
C GLY A 56 0.66 -21.18 6.15
N GLN A 57 1.88 -20.63 6.02
CA GLN A 57 2.52 -19.88 7.11
C GLN A 57 1.80 -18.56 7.42
N TYR A 58 1.13 -17.99 6.43
CA TYR A 58 0.30 -16.80 6.58
C TYR A 58 -0.79 -16.76 5.52
N VAL A 59 -1.78 -15.91 5.74
CA VAL A 59 -2.76 -15.48 4.74
C VAL A 59 -2.77 -13.96 4.65
N ASP A 60 -2.77 -13.44 3.43
CA ASP A 60 -2.99 -12.03 3.14
C ASP A 60 -4.45 -11.82 2.76
N ILE A 61 -5.09 -10.83 3.37
CA ILE A 61 -6.48 -10.48 3.13
C ILE A 61 -6.57 -8.98 2.89
N GLN A 62 -7.17 -8.59 1.77
CA GLN A 62 -7.47 -7.19 1.47
C GLN A 62 -8.98 -6.99 1.47
N TYR A 63 -9.46 -5.93 2.10
CA TYR A 63 -10.87 -5.57 2.12
C TYR A 63 -11.05 -4.09 2.47
N GLY A 64 -12.30 -3.63 2.43
CA GLY A 64 -12.70 -2.26 2.69
C GLY A 64 -13.18 -2.13 4.13
N GLY A 65 -12.39 -1.45 4.96
CA GLY A 65 -12.62 -1.22 6.38
C GLY A 65 -13.79 -0.28 6.64
N GLY A 66 -15.02 -0.77 6.55
CA GLY A 66 -16.20 0.01 6.93
C GLY A 66 -16.36 0.16 8.45
N LYS A 67 -17.60 0.37 8.90
CA LYS A 67 -18.02 0.38 10.32
C LYS A 67 -17.88 -0.99 11.02
N SER A 68 -16.87 -1.79 10.70
CA SER A 68 -16.68 -3.13 11.24
C SER A 68 -15.72 -3.07 12.44
N PRO A 69 -16.23 -3.20 13.68
CA PRO A 69 -15.38 -3.39 14.86
C PRO A 69 -14.69 -4.77 14.87
N ASP A 70 -15.02 -5.64 13.90
CA ASP A 70 -14.71 -7.07 13.96
C ASP A 70 -13.21 -7.38 13.89
N ILE A 71 -12.39 -6.47 13.36
CA ILE A 71 -10.93 -6.63 13.37
C ILE A 71 -10.35 -6.54 14.78
N VAL A 72 -10.92 -5.70 15.65
CA VAL A 72 -10.49 -5.54 17.05
C VAL A 72 -10.80 -6.83 17.79
N ASP A 73 -12.07 -7.26 17.71
CA ASP A 73 -12.54 -8.50 18.34
C ASP A 73 -11.75 -9.72 17.82
N PHE A 74 -11.46 -9.77 16.51
CA PHE A 74 -10.61 -10.82 15.94
C PHE A 74 -9.21 -10.83 16.54
N CYS A 75 -8.58 -9.66 16.71
CA CYS A 75 -7.25 -9.59 17.33
C CYS A 75 -7.28 -10.11 18.77
N GLU A 76 -8.22 -9.61 19.58
CA GLU A 76 -8.34 -9.98 21.00
C GLU A 76 -8.64 -11.47 21.21
N GLU A 77 -9.50 -12.06 20.37
CA GLU A 77 -9.94 -13.44 20.55
C GLU A 77 -9.02 -14.49 19.91
N GLN A 78 -8.36 -14.16 18.81
CA GLN A 78 -7.68 -15.14 17.96
C GLN A 78 -6.16 -15.06 18.01
N VAL A 79 -5.57 -13.88 18.23
CA VAL A 79 -4.10 -13.70 18.24
C VAL A 79 -3.52 -14.24 19.56
N GLY A 80 -2.39 -14.95 19.47
CA GLY A 80 -1.78 -15.66 20.61
C GLY A 80 -2.48 -16.97 21.00
N HIS A 81 -3.68 -17.24 20.47
CA HIS A 81 -4.46 -18.45 20.75
C HIS A 81 -4.58 -19.38 19.54
N ARG A 82 -5.12 -18.84 18.43
CA ARG A 82 -5.30 -19.55 17.16
C ARG A 82 -4.22 -19.19 16.17
N TYR A 83 -3.82 -17.92 16.14
CA TYR A 83 -2.81 -17.37 15.24
C TYR A 83 -1.62 -16.84 16.04
N LEU A 84 -0.45 -16.81 15.40
CA LEU A 84 0.77 -16.32 16.04
C LEU A 84 0.68 -14.81 16.27
N THR A 85 0.39 -14.07 15.20
CA THR A 85 0.30 -12.61 15.19
C THR A 85 -0.48 -12.15 13.95
N ILE A 86 -0.82 -10.87 13.93
CA ILE A 86 -1.44 -10.19 12.78
C ILE A 86 -0.72 -8.86 12.55
N TRP A 87 -0.48 -8.57 11.29
CA TRP A 87 -0.02 -7.27 10.81
C TRP A 87 -1.10 -6.68 9.93
N GLY A 88 -1.33 -5.38 10.06
CA GLY A 88 -2.26 -4.66 9.19
C GLY A 88 -1.63 -3.41 8.61
N ARG A 89 -2.00 -3.11 7.37
CA ARG A 89 -1.83 -1.80 6.74
C ARG A 89 -3.20 -1.22 6.49
N HIS A 90 -3.35 0.06 6.79
CA HIS A 90 -4.62 0.78 6.72
C HIS A 90 -4.45 2.05 5.90
N TYR A 91 -5.29 2.21 4.89
CA TYR A 91 -5.43 3.43 4.11
C TYR A 91 -6.79 4.08 4.39
N ASN A 92 -6.82 5.41 4.46
CA ASN A 92 -8.03 6.22 4.62
C ASN A 92 -8.06 7.31 3.54
N GLU A 93 -8.98 7.20 2.59
CA GLU A 93 -9.16 8.13 1.46
C GLU A 93 -9.33 9.59 1.91
N GLY A 94 -10.03 9.82 3.03
CA GLY A 94 -10.19 11.16 3.62
C GLY A 94 -9.14 11.51 4.68
N GLY A 95 -8.07 10.73 4.76
CA GLY A 95 -7.01 10.82 5.75
C GLY A 95 -5.75 11.50 5.22
N LEU A 96 -4.59 10.96 5.62
CA LEU A 96 -3.27 11.53 5.35
C LEU A 96 -2.67 11.18 3.98
N GLN A 97 -3.43 10.55 3.09
CA GLN A 97 -2.94 10.12 1.77
C GLN A 97 -1.72 9.17 1.87
N GLN A 98 -1.65 8.39 2.95
CA GLN A 98 -0.57 7.43 3.20
C GLN A 98 -1.02 6.28 4.09
N ASP A 99 -0.42 5.11 3.89
CA ASP A 99 -0.75 3.93 4.66
C ASP A 99 -0.16 3.98 6.08
N GLU A 100 -0.95 3.52 7.05
CA GLU A 100 -0.52 3.26 8.42
C GLU A 100 -0.26 1.76 8.59
N ILE A 101 0.81 1.37 9.28
CA ILE A 101 1.06 -0.01 9.67
C ILE A 101 0.89 -0.18 11.18
N TRP A 102 0.36 -1.34 11.58
CA TRP A 102 0.18 -1.75 12.96
C TRP A 102 0.34 -3.28 13.11
N SER A 103 0.53 -3.73 14.35
CA SER A 103 0.57 -5.14 14.72
C SER A 103 -0.17 -5.39 16.03
N GLU A 104 -0.84 -6.54 16.13
CA GLU A 104 -1.47 -7.10 17.34
C GLU A 104 -2.61 -6.32 17.99
N ASP A 105 -2.55 -4.98 18.01
CA ASP A 105 -3.57 -4.12 18.57
C ASP A 105 -3.91 -3.00 17.59
N VAL A 106 -5.13 -3.06 17.06
CA VAL A 106 -5.66 -2.11 16.08
C VAL A 106 -5.86 -0.72 16.69
N ASN A 107 -6.24 -0.63 17.97
CA ASN A 107 -6.67 0.63 18.59
C ASN A 107 -5.57 1.28 19.44
N GLU A 108 -4.81 0.49 20.20
CA GLU A 108 -3.81 0.98 21.15
C GLU A 108 -2.38 0.51 20.83
N GLY A 109 -2.21 -0.27 19.75
CA GLY A 109 -0.91 -0.72 19.28
C GLY A 109 -0.07 0.41 18.67
N PRO A 110 1.26 0.20 18.55
CA PRO A 110 2.13 1.16 17.89
C PRO A 110 1.76 1.28 16.41
N ARG A 111 1.05 2.35 16.07
CA ARG A 111 0.80 2.78 14.69
C ARG A 111 1.91 3.68 14.21
N ARG A 112 2.21 3.61 12.93
CA ARG A 112 3.19 4.47 12.24
C ARG A 112 2.96 4.45 10.74
N PHE A 113 3.60 5.36 10.02
CA PHE A 113 3.52 5.35 8.56
C PHE A 113 4.26 4.15 7.98
N CYS A 114 3.63 3.48 7.02
CA CYS A 114 4.25 2.40 6.27
C CYS A 114 5.19 2.98 5.21
N ARG A 115 6.34 2.32 5.02
CA ARG A 115 7.26 2.61 3.91
C ARG A 115 7.31 1.47 2.92
N TYR A 116 7.52 1.85 1.67
CA TYR A 116 7.61 0.96 0.54
C TYR A 116 8.96 1.06 -0.15
N GLY A 117 9.57 -0.09 -0.43
CA GLY A 117 10.87 -0.19 -1.07
C GLY A 117 10.81 -0.17 -2.59
N PHE A 118 11.87 0.37 -3.18
CA PHE A 118 12.20 0.25 -4.60
C PHE A 118 13.71 0.06 -4.77
N ASP A 119 14.12 -0.59 -5.87
CA ASP A 119 15.53 -0.84 -6.24
C ASP A 119 15.89 -0.28 -7.62
N GLU A 120 14.92 0.27 -8.35
CA GLU A 120 15.13 0.95 -9.61
C GLU A 120 14.09 2.07 -9.82
N VAL A 121 14.55 3.18 -10.38
CA VAL A 121 13.69 4.25 -10.92
C VAL A 121 13.80 4.25 -12.45
N ARG A 122 12.67 4.23 -13.14
CA ARG A 122 12.58 4.37 -14.60
C ARG A 122 11.79 5.62 -14.96
N VAL A 123 12.32 6.43 -15.87
CA VAL A 123 11.71 7.70 -16.28
C VAL A 123 11.63 7.78 -17.80
N ILE A 124 10.49 8.19 -18.34
CA ILE A 124 10.40 8.72 -19.71
C ILE A 124 10.35 10.23 -19.60
N ALA A 125 11.22 10.91 -20.35
CA ALA A 125 11.36 12.35 -20.34
C ALA A 125 11.17 12.93 -21.75
N THR A 126 10.63 14.15 -21.84
CA THR A 126 10.44 14.88 -23.12
C THR A 126 11.74 15.46 -23.67
N GLY A 127 12.81 15.50 -22.87
CA GLY A 127 14.11 16.10 -23.21
C GLY A 127 15.31 15.22 -22.88
N GLU A 128 16.32 15.82 -22.26
CA GLU A 128 17.57 15.16 -21.87
C GLU A 128 17.37 14.22 -20.66
N ARG A 129 18.47 13.89 -19.97
CA ARG A 129 18.50 13.11 -18.74
C ARG A 129 17.62 13.77 -17.66
N PRO A 130 16.84 12.99 -16.88
CA PRO A 130 16.09 13.52 -15.74
C PRO A 130 17.03 14.27 -14.78
N PRO A 131 16.66 15.47 -14.30
CA PRO A 131 17.60 16.37 -13.61
C PRO A 131 17.86 16.00 -12.14
N VAL A 132 17.59 14.76 -11.73
CA VAL A 132 17.85 14.27 -10.37
C VAL A 132 19.25 13.70 -10.25
N GLY A 133 20.04 14.35 -9.39
CA GLY A 133 21.44 14.04 -9.06
C GLY A 133 22.34 14.12 -10.30
N GLU A 134 23.09 15.21 -10.48
CA GLU A 134 23.94 15.41 -11.69
C GLU A 134 24.96 14.28 -11.92
N GLU A 135 25.39 13.59 -10.84
CA GLU A 135 26.43 12.56 -10.87
C GLU A 135 25.91 11.12 -10.98
N GLU A 136 24.59 10.90 -10.89
CA GLU A 136 24.03 9.55 -10.79
C GLU A 136 24.16 8.73 -12.10
N PRO A 137 24.36 7.41 -12.05
CA PRO A 137 24.69 6.58 -13.22
C PRO A 137 23.43 6.19 -14.02
N TRP A 138 22.65 7.16 -14.47
CA TRP A 138 21.50 6.91 -15.35
C TRP A 138 21.91 6.17 -16.62
N GLN A 139 21.19 5.10 -16.92
CA GLN A 139 21.38 4.29 -18.13
C GLN A 139 20.24 4.57 -19.10
N ARG A 140 20.59 4.85 -20.36
CA ARG A 140 19.57 4.99 -21.41
C ARG A 140 19.12 3.61 -21.88
N GLY A 141 17.82 3.33 -21.73
CA GLY A 141 17.16 2.15 -22.27
C GLY A 141 16.95 2.25 -23.79
N SER A 142 16.83 1.09 -24.43
CA SER A 142 16.52 1.00 -25.87
C SER A 142 15.14 1.52 -26.24
N ASP A 143 14.22 1.56 -25.28
CA ASP A 143 12.88 2.12 -25.38
C ASP A 143 12.85 3.65 -25.21
N GLY A 144 14.02 4.28 -25.10
CA GLY A 144 14.15 5.71 -24.86
C GLY A 144 13.92 6.12 -23.41
N SER A 145 13.67 5.19 -22.50
CA SER A 145 13.60 5.48 -21.06
C SER A 145 14.99 5.71 -20.47
N TRP A 146 15.03 6.34 -19.31
CA TRP A 146 16.19 6.43 -18.44
C TRP A 146 15.96 5.53 -17.23
N ARG A 147 16.96 4.75 -16.84
CA ARG A 147 16.90 3.83 -15.71
C ARG A 147 18.02 4.13 -14.72
N LEU A 148 17.68 4.15 -13.44
CA LEU A 148 18.61 4.37 -12.36
C LEU A 148 18.46 3.22 -11.35
N PRO A 149 19.44 2.30 -11.27
CA PRO A 149 19.50 1.31 -10.21
C PRO A 149 19.84 2.03 -8.90
N VAL A 150 18.86 2.14 -8.00
CA VAL A 150 19.02 2.81 -6.71
C VAL A 150 18.04 2.18 -5.71
N ALA A 151 18.58 1.76 -4.57
CA ALA A 151 17.75 1.34 -3.45
C ALA A 151 17.20 2.57 -2.74
N GLY A 152 15.89 2.60 -2.54
CA GLY A 152 15.21 3.70 -1.88
C GLY A 152 13.90 3.26 -1.26
N SER A 153 13.22 4.22 -0.64
CA SER A 153 11.90 3.99 -0.06
C SER A 153 11.00 5.21 -0.21
N TYR A 154 9.68 5.02 -0.16
CA TYR A 154 8.73 6.11 -0.13
C TYR A 154 7.56 5.81 0.80
N ARG A 155 6.79 6.87 1.09
CA ARG A 155 5.48 6.79 1.73
C ARG A 155 4.42 7.22 0.72
N THR A 156 3.31 6.48 0.66
CA THR A 156 2.17 6.80 -0.19
C THR A 156 0.93 6.07 0.31
N GLY A 157 -0.22 6.48 -0.19
CA GLY A 157 -1.52 5.87 0.07
C GLY A 157 -1.85 4.83 -0.98
N ASN A 158 -2.15 3.62 -0.53
CA ASN A 158 -2.44 2.51 -1.40
C ASN A 158 -3.95 2.30 -1.52
N ASP A 159 -4.63 3.26 -2.16
CA ASP A 159 -6.06 3.13 -2.42
C ASP A 159 -6.34 1.88 -3.27
N ARG A 160 -7.39 1.16 -2.89
CA ARG A 160 -7.92 -0.03 -3.57
C ARG A 160 -9.42 0.08 -3.77
N SER A 161 -9.96 1.29 -3.67
CA SER A 161 -11.34 1.61 -3.99
C SER A 161 -11.70 1.11 -5.40
N ALA A 162 -12.91 0.58 -5.51
CA ALA A 162 -13.50 0.11 -6.75
C ALA A 162 -15.03 0.17 -6.67
N ASP A 163 -15.69 0.14 -7.83
CA ASP A 163 -17.15 0.16 -7.97
C ASP A 163 -17.82 -1.20 -7.62
N VAL A 164 -17.46 -1.81 -6.50
CA VAL A 164 -18.06 -3.06 -6.00
C VAL A 164 -19.18 -2.83 -4.98
N GLY A 165 -19.40 -1.57 -4.58
CA GLY A 165 -20.46 -1.17 -3.66
C GLY A 165 -20.16 -1.45 -2.18
N PRO A 166 -21.11 -1.17 -1.28
CA PRO A 166 -20.86 -1.05 0.15
C PRO A 166 -20.91 -2.37 0.95
N SER A 167 -21.07 -3.52 0.27
CA SER A 167 -21.24 -4.83 0.92
C SER A 167 -20.63 -5.96 0.07
N ALA A 168 -19.45 -5.72 -0.49
CA ALA A 168 -18.74 -6.71 -1.27
C ALA A 168 -18.36 -7.93 -0.42
N THR A 169 -18.44 -9.12 -1.00
CA THR A 169 -18.13 -10.39 -0.34
C THR A 169 -17.04 -11.12 -1.11
N LEU A 170 -16.62 -12.30 -0.63
CA LEU A 170 -15.72 -13.19 -1.38
C LEU A 170 -16.27 -13.62 -2.75
N ALA A 171 -17.59 -13.57 -2.94
CA ALA A 171 -18.22 -13.89 -4.22
C ALA A 171 -18.38 -12.67 -5.14
N THR A 172 -18.04 -11.46 -4.66
CA THR A 172 -18.13 -10.24 -5.45
C THR A 172 -16.93 -10.17 -6.40
N GLU A 173 -17.18 -10.19 -7.69
CA GLU A 173 -16.13 -10.02 -8.70
C GLU A 173 -15.62 -8.58 -8.69
N PRO A 174 -14.28 -8.36 -8.71
CA PRO A 174 -13.73 -7.02 -8.87
C PRO A 174 -14.07 -6.46 -10.26
N SER A 175 -14.21 -5.14 -10.35
CA SER A 175 -14.33 -4.46 -11.63
C SER A 175 -13.14 -4.80 -12.54
N ALA A 176 -13.39 -4.88 -13.85
CA ALA A 176 -12.32 -5.08 -14.80
C ALA A 176 -11.28 -3.95 -14.69
N PRO A 177 -9.97 -4.27 -14.66
CA PRO A 177 -8.94 -3.24 -14.60
C PRO A 177 -9.04 -2.33 -15.83
N THR A 178 -8.89 -1.03 -15.61
CA THR A 178 -8.72 -0.09 -16.73
C THR A 178 -7.38 -0.33 -17.42
N PRO A 179 -7.20 0.15 -18.67
CA PRO A 179 -5.91 0.09 -19.35
C PRO A 179 -4.78 0.81 -18.57
N SER A 180 -5.16 1.75 -17.70
CA SER A 180 -4.28 2.49 -16.82
C SER A 180 -3.99 1.76 -15.50
N ALA A 181 -4.76 0.76 -15.09
CA ALA A 181 -4.52 0.08 -13.82
C ALA A 181 -3.15 -0.63 -13.77
N LEU A 182 -2.50 -0.60 -12.60
CA LEU A 182 -1.30 -1.39 -12.40
C LEU A 182 -1.65 -2.86 -12.10
N PRO A 183 -0.90 -3.83 -12.68
CA PRO A 183 -1.04 -5.21 -12.28
C PRO A 183 -0.50 -5.36 -10.87
N THR A 184 -1.39 -5.61 -9.92
CA THR A 184 -1.03 -5.92 -8.53
C THR A 184 -1.22 -7.42 -8.28
N PRO A 185 -0.53 -7.99 -7.29
CA PRO A 185 -0.85 -9.34 -6.81
C PRO A 185 -2.24 -9.45 -6.15
N THR A 186 -2.90 -8.32 -5.89
CA THR A 186 -4.23 -8.21 -5.25
C THR A 186 -5.23 -7.56 -6.20
N THR A 187 -6.06 -6.63 -5.73
CA THR A 187 -6.99 -5.89 -6.59
C THR A 187 -6.22 -4.89 -7.47
N PRO A 188 -6.47 -4.84 -8.78
CA PRO A 188 -5.86 -3.85 -9.66
C PRO A 188 -6.07 -2.44 -9.12
N ASN A 189 -5.00 -1.65 -9.11
CA ASN A 189 -5.11 -0.32 -8.55
C ASN A 189 -5.62 0.70 -9.58
N TYR A 190 -6.82 1.24 -9.34
CA TYR A 190 -7.35 2.35 -10.14
C TYR A 190 -7.00 3.75 -9.59
N HIS A 191 -6.57 3.92 -8.36
CA HIS A 191 -6.21 5.23 -7.79
C HIS A 191 -5.03 5.12 -6.83
N GLY A 192 -4.10 6.06 -6.87
CA GLY A 192 -2.99 6.11 -5.92
C GLY A 192 -2.76 7.54 -5.49
N ASP A 193 -2.19 7.70 -4.31
CA ASP A 193 -1.79 9.02 -3.85
C ASP A 193 -0.41 9.43 -4.38
N ALA A 194 -0.15 10.73 -4.30
CA ALA A 194 1.19 11.24 -4.43
C ALA A 194 2.13 10.59 -3.40
N LEU A 195 3.43 10.62 -3.68
CA LEU A 195 4.40 10.25 -2.66
C LEU A 195 4.43 11.38 -1.62
N THR A 196 4.29 11.04 -0.34
CA THR A 196 4.35 12.03 0.75
C THR A 196 5.75 12.16 1.34
N SER A 197 6.65 11.25 0.98
CA SER A 197 8.08 11.27 1.29
C SER A 197 8.80 10.27 0.41
N ILE A 198 10.05 10.58 0.06
CA ILE A 198 10.93 9.69 -0.69
C ILE A 198 12.35 9.75 -0.15
N ASP A 199 13.02 8.60 -0.16
CA ASP A 199 14.43 8.45 0.14
C ASP A 199 15.13 7.66 -0.99
N PRO A 200 16.36 8.06 -1.35
CA PRO A 200 17.09 9.22 -0.83
C PRO A 200 16.48 10.59 -1.25
N PRO A 201 16.65 11.66 -0.45
CA PRO A 201 15.95 12.94 -0.66
C PRO A 201 16.23 13.63 -1.99
N TRP A 202 17.37 13.35 -2.62
CA TRP A 202 17.68 13.92 -3.94
C TRP A 202 16.75 13.40 -5.06
N LEU A 203 15.90 12.39 -4.78
CA LEU A 203 14.82 11.94 -5.66
C LEU A 203 13.53 12.78 -5.55
N GLU A 204 13.39 13.64 -4.53
CA GLU A 204 12.20 14.50 -4.32
C GLU A 204 11.74 15.26 -5.57
N PRO A 205 12.62 15.81 -6.43
CA PRO A 205 12.18 16.45 -7.67
C PRO A 205 11.36 15.54 -8.59
N LEU A 206 11.62 14.23 -8.63
CA LEU A 206 10.79 13.28 -9.38
C LEU A 206 9.46 13.01 -8.69
N ALA A 207 9.38 13.10 -7.36
CA ALA A 207 8.15 12.86 -6.61
C ALA A 207 7.17 14.04 -6.70
N ASP A 208 7.67 15.29 -6.64
CA ASP A 208 6.83 16.49 -6.44
C ASP A 208 6.72 17.42 -7.65
N MET A 209 7.79 17.52 -8.45
CA MET A 209 7.89 18.55 -9.50
C MET A 209 7.86 17.98 -10.92
N HIS A 210 8.12 16.67 -11.06
CA HIS A 210 8.17 15.91 -12.31
C HIS A 210 8.88 16.62 -13.49
N PRO A 211 10.05 17.25 -13.30
CA PRO A 211 10.63 18.17 -14.28
C PRO A 211 11.02 17.43 -15.57
N GLY A 212 10.31 17.74 -16.66
CA GLY A 212 10.57 17.17 -17.99
C GLY A 212 10.26 15.68 -18.11
N ALA A 213 9.59 15.08 -17.12
CA ALA A 213 9.12 13.69 -17.15
C ALA A 213 7.70 13.62 -17.71
N THR A 214 7.37 12.52 -18.38
CA THR A 214 5.99 12.14 -18.75
C THR A 214 5.54 10.85 -18.08
N LEU A 215 6.51 10.08 -17.58
CA LEU A 215 6.29 8.84 -16.84
C LEU A 215 7.43 8.64 -15.86
N ILE A 216 7.08 8.31 -14.63
CA ILE A 216 8.00 7.89 -13.58
C ILE A 216 7.49 6.57 -13.02
N GLU A 217 8.38 5.60 -12.92
CA GLU A 217 8.12 4.26 -12.42
C GLU A 217 9.15 3.92 -11.33
N TYR A 218 8.66 3.50 -10.18
CA TYR A 218 9.47 2.90 -9.11
C TYR A 218 9.27 1.40 -9.18
N ARG A 219 10.36 0.64 -9.14
CA ARG A 219 10.34 -0.82 -9.29
C ARG A 219 11.00 -1.50 -8.12
N TRP A 220 10.50 -2.67 -7.77
CA TRP A 220 11.04 -3.55 -6.74
C TRP A 220 11.23 -4.94 -7.32
N ARG A 221 12.47 -5.45 -7.33
CA ARG A 221 12.82 -6.79 -7.83
C ARG A 221 12.26 -7.06 -9.23
N GLY A 222 12.29 -6.02 -10.07
CA GLY A 222 11.79 -6.05 -11.45
C GLY A 222 10.28 -5.84 -11.61
N ARG A 223 9.50 -5.78 -10.53
CA ARG A 223 8.05 -5.48 -10.55
C ARG A 223 7.81 -3.97 -10.41
N LEU A 224 6.83 -3.42 -11.12
CA LEU A 224 6.38 -2.03 -10.94
C LEU A 224 5.61 -1.92 -9.62
N VAL A 225 6.05 -1.02 -8.73
CA VAL A 225 5.43 -0.79 -7.41
C VAL A 225 4.76 0.57 -7.30
N HIS A 226 5.24 1.58 -8.02
CA HIS A 226 4.54 2.88 -8.10
C HIS A 226 4.76 3.52 -9.46
N ARG A 227 3.74 4.19 -9.98
CA ARG A 227 3.79 4.91 -11.24
C ARG A 227 3.13 6.27 -11.12
N ALA A 228 3.81 7.30 -11.57
CA ALA A 228 3.25 8.62 -11.82
C ALA A 228 3.32 8.90 -13.33
N ARG A 229 2.22 9.34 -13.94
CA ARG A 229 2.20 9.75 -15.36
C ARG A 229 1.19 10.88 -15.58
N GLU A 230 1.43 11.71 -16.58
CA GLU A 230 0.44 12.68 -17.04
C GLU A 230 -0.65 11.93 -17.85
N ASP A 231 -1.91 12.01 -17.43
CA ASP A 231 -3.04 11.34 -18.06
C ASP A 231 -4.33 12.17 -17.94
N ASP A 232 -5.29 11.90 -18.82
CA ASP A 232 -6.65 12.46 -18.79
C ASP A 232 -7.65 11.32 -18.57
N ASP A 233 -7.58 10.70 -17.39
CA ASP A 233 -8.42 9.53 -17.04
C ASP A 233 -9.91 9.94 -16.85
N ASP A 234 -10.17 11.15 -16.35
CA ASP A 234 -11.51 11.59 -15.91
C ASP A 234 -12.13 12.69 -16.81
N GLY A 235 -11.49 13.05 -17.91
CA GLY A 235 -11.97 14.06 -18.86
C GLY A 235 -11.90 15.50 -18.36
N TRP A 236 -11.20 15.74 -17.25
CA TRP A 236 -10.96 17.06 -16.66
C TRP A 236 -9.67 17.72 -17.17
N GLY A 237 -8.95 17.05 -18.06
CA GLY A 237 -7.67 17.50 -18.61
C GLY A 237 -6.51 16.69 -18.05
N LEU A 238 -5.32 16.98 -18.57
CA LEU A 238 -4.09 16.30 -18.19
C LEU A 238 -3.71 16.66 -16.75
N ASP A 239 -3.59 15.63 -15.91
CA ASP A 239 -3.06 15.73 -14.55
C ASP A 239 -2.11 14.55 -14.26
N TRP A 240 -1.26 14.72 -13.25
CA TRP A 240 -0.40 13.64 -12.78
C TRP A 240 -1.20 12.60 -12.00
N GLN A 241 -1.39 11.46 -12.66
CA GLN A 241 -2.06 10.31 -12.07
C GLN A 241 -1.04 9.40 -11.40
N HIS A 242 -1.28 9.12 -10.12
CA HIS A 242 -0.49 8.20 -9.32
C HIS A 242 -1.20 6.85 -9.21
N ARG A 243 -0.43 5.77 -9.27
CA ARG A 243 -0.92 4.40 -9.11
C ARG A 243 0.11 3.62 -8.31
N GLY A 244 -0.32 2.99 -7.21
CA GLY A 244 0.49 2.11 -6.37
C GLY A 244 0.19 0.64 -6.60
N ALA A 245 1.20 -0.20 -6.52
CA ALA A 245 1.11 -1.67 -6.52
C ALA A 245 1.85 -2.23 -5.30
N ASP A 246 1.90 -1.43 -4.23
CA ASP A 246 2.57 -1.79 -2.97
C ASP A 246 1.85 -2.94 -2.26
N ASP A 247 2.64 -3.86 -1.72
CA ASP A 247 2.21 -5.09 -1.07
C ASP A 247 3.22 -5.41 0.05
N TRP A 248 3.01 -6.48 0.79
CA TRP A 248 3.86 -6.85 1.91
C TRP A 248 5.30 -7.18 1.51
N ASP A 249 5.56 -7.56 0.25
CA ASP A 249 6.90 -7.91 -0.26
C ASP A 249 7.84 -6.71 -0.41
N ASN A 250 7.30 -5.49 -0.45
CA ASN A 250 8.07 -4.26 -0.47
C ASN A 250 7.78 -3.37 0.75
N CYS A 251 7.11 -3.87 1.79
CA CYS A 251 6.95 -3.16 3.05
C CYS A 251 8.28 -3.14 3.82
N LEU A 252 8.80 -1.94 4.10
CA LEU A 252 10.10 -1.74 4.79
C LEU A 252 9.96 -1.33 6.25
N ASP A 253 8.85 -1.71 6.87
CA ASP A 253 8.63 -1.49 8.29
C ASP A 253 9.65 -2.25 9.15
N PRO A 254 10.35 -1.59 10.09
CA PRO A 254 11.50 -2.19 10.75
C PRO A 254 11.12 -3.34 11.69
N ASP A 255 9.95 -3.30 12.34
CA ASP A 255 9.53 -4.40 13.22
C ASP A 255 8.97 -5.56 12.41
N PHE A 256 8.25 -5.28 11.33
CA PHE A 256 7.80 -6.29 10.38
C PHE A 256 8.97 -7.05 9.78
N LEU A 257 10.00 -6.34 9.28
CA LEU A 257 11.19 -6.96 8.70
C LEU A 257 11.98 -7.79 9.73
N ARG A 258 12.06 -7.34 10.99
CA ARG A 258 12.65 -8.15 12.07
C ARG A 258 11.83 -9.41 12.34
N PHE A 259 10.51 -9.30 12.29
CA PHE A 259 9.60 -10.42 12.49
C PHE A 259 9.72 -11.46 11.35
N THR A 260 9.78 -11.03 10.09
CA THR A 260 9.94 -11.93 8.93
C THR A 260 11.38 -12.43 8.73
N GLY A 261 12.35 -11.79 9.39
CA GLY A 261 13.78 -12.11 9.28
C GLY A 261 14.48 -11.44 8.09
N GLU A 262 13.80 -10.55 7.36
CA GLU A 262 14.30 -9.83 6.17
C GLU A 262 15.07 -8.55 6.54
N THR A 263 15.95 -8.66 7.54
CA THR A 263 16.69 -7.52 8.11
C THR A 263 17.69 -6.89 7.14
N ASP A 264 18.01 -7.55 6.03
CA ASP A 264 18.83 -7.01 4.94
C ASP A 264 18.13 -5.88 4.16
N LEU A 265 16.81 -5.76 4.31
CA LEU A 265 15.99 -4.71 3.68
C LEU A 265 15.79 -3.47 4.54
N LEU A 266 16.35 -3.44 5.75
CA LEU A 266 16.25 -2.28 6.64
C LEU A 266 16.86 -1.04 5.98
N VAL A 267 16.10 0.05 5.95
CA VAL A 267 16.65 1.36 5.55
C VAL A 267 17.50 1.95 6.68
N ALA A 268 18.22 3.02 6.37
CA ALA A 268 19.06 3.69 7.34
C ALA A 268 18.24 4.24 8.51
N GLU A 269 18.79 4.18 9.73
CA GLU A 269 18.07 4.48 10.97
C GLU A 269 17.53 5.92 11.00
N GLU A 270 18.23 6.86 10.37
CA GLU A 270 17.78 8.25 10.24
C GLU A 270 16.41 8.39 9.55
N VAL A 271 16.09 7.50 8.61
CA VAL A 271 14.81 7.50 7.89
C VAL A 271 13.68 7.17 8.87
N TYR A 272 13.84 6.10 9.64
CA TYR A 272 12.85 5.68 10.64
C TYR A 272 12.66 6.71 11.75
N ARG A 273 13.73 7.38 12.19
CA ARG A 273 13.60 8.46 13.19
C ARG A 273 12.81 9.66 12.66
N ARG A 274 12.94 9.98 11.37
CA ARG A 274 12.14 11.04 10.73
C ARG A 274 10.68 10.63 10.63
N ASP A 275 10.37 9.38 10.28
CA ASP A 275 8.99 8.90 10.24
C ASP A 275 8.33 8.91 11.61
N GLU A 276 9.05 8.47 12.64
CA GLU A 276 8.56 8.52 14.02
C GLU A 276 8.26 9.96 14.42
N HIS A 277 9.15 10.90 14.11
CA HIS A 277 8.91 12.31 14.37
C HIS A 277 7.66 12.84 13.63
N ASP A 278 7.52 12.53 12.33
CA ASP A 278 6.38 12.93 11.51
C ASP A 278 5.06 12.36 12.08
N TRP A 279 5.08 11.09 12.50
CA TRP A 279 3.95 10.44 13.15
C TRP A 279 3.57 11.14 14.47
N GLN A 280 4.54 11.44 15.32
CA GLN A 280 4.29 12.12 16.60
C GLN A 280 3.77 13.56 16.43
N GLU A 281 4.20 14.28 15.39
CA GLU A 281 3.64 15.59 15.03
C GLU A 281 2.19 15.45 14.54
N TYR A 282 1.89 14.43 13.74
CA TYR A 282 0.53 14.12 13.29
C TYR A 282 -0.40 13.84 14.48
N VAL A 283 -0.06 12.89 15.36
CA VAL A 283 -0.87 12.55 16.54
C VAL A 283 -1.12 13.80 17.41
N ARG A 284 -0.10 14.65 17.60
CA ARG A 284 -0.26 15.89 18.37
C ARG A 284 -1.26 16.87 17.75
N ARG A 285 -1.38 16.89 16.43
CA ARG A 285 -2.21 17.85 15.69
C ARG A 285 -3.65 17.39 15.53
N TYR A 286 -3.90 16.09 15.42
CA TYR A 286 -5.22 15.56 15.01
C TYR A 286 -5.93 14.70 16.06
N THR A 287 -5.28 14.37 17.17
CA THR A 287 -5.87 13.52 18.23
C THR A 287 -6.14 14.29 19.54
N ARG A 288 -6.23 15.62 19.49
CA ARG A 288 -6.56 16.50 20.63
C ARG A 288 -8.01 16.97 20.62
#